data_AF-A0A5Q4GRY8-F1
#
_entry.id   AF-A0A5Q4GRY8-F1
#
_cell.length_a   1.000
_cell.length_b   1.000
_cell.length_c   1.000
_cell.angle_alpha   90.00
_cell.angle_beta   90.00
_cell.angle_gamma   90.00
#
_symmetry.space_group_name_H-M   'P 1'
#
loop_
_entity.id
_entity.type
_entity.pdbx_description
1 polymer ?
#
loop_
_entity_poly.entity_id
_entity_poly.type
_entity_poly.pdbx_seq_one_letter_code
_entity_poly.pdbx_strand_id
1 'polypeptide(L)'
;GPPPNWRDHYLTSYASSHPHEDWAETAANLLHLTDIADSFAASGLHAPVLPESGWDAYAETDPARLIHIAASLTIGINHVNRSMGLSDIYPFVLSPAAHRKLAFVHEWLRRGALGR
;
A
#
# COMPACT_ATOMS: atom_id res chain seq x y z
N GLY A 1 23.78 5.78 -7.29
CA GLY A 1 22.99 4.91 -6.39
C GLY A 1 21.97 5.76 -5.64
N PRO A 2 20.95 5.15 -5.03
CA PRO A 2 19.95 5.91 -4.25
C PRO A 2 20.63 6.69 -3.12
N PRO A 3 20.11 7.86 -2.71
CA PRO A 3 20.61 8.59 -1.55
C PRO A 3 20.65 7.70 -0.30
N PRO A 4 21.62 7.84 0.62
CA PRO A 4 21.72 6.98 1.81
C PRO A 4 20.44 6.91 2.65
N ASN A 5 19.68 8.00 2.70
CA ASN A 5 18.43 8.16 3.42
C ASN A 5 17.18 7.96 2.55
N TRP A 6 17.28 7.27 1.40
CA TRP A 6 16.15 7.15 0.47
C TRP A 6 14.91 6.52 1.13
N ARG A 7 15.08 5.60 2.09
CA ARG A 7 13.97 4.92 2.80
C ARG A 7 13.09 5.87 3.60
N ASP A 8 13.60 7.04 3.98
CA ASP A 8 12.84 8.05 4.71
C ASP A 8 11.86 8.79 3.79
N HIS A 9 12.12 8.79 2.48
CA HIS A 9 11.42 9.61 1.49
C HIS A 9 10.74 8.82 0.38
N TYR A 10 11.24 7.64 0.01
CA TYR A 10 10.83 6.85 -1.15
C TYR A 10 10.47 5.42 -0.76
N LEU A 11 9.47 4.84 -1.45
CA LEU A 11 9.03 3.46 -1.23
C LEU A 11 10.08 2.44 -1.66
N THR A 12 10.78 2.74 -2.75
CA THR A 12 11.84 1.89 -3.32
C THR A 12 13.08 2.72 -3.59
N SER A 13 14.23 2.07 -3.70
CA SER A 13 15.46 2.74 -4.13
C SER A 13 15.33 3.30 -5.54
N TYR A 14 14.56 2.64 -6.41
CA TYR A 14 14.34 3.06 -7.79
C TYR A 14 13.49 4.32 -7.88
N ALA A 15 12.48 4.48 -7.01
CA ALA A 15 11.69 5.71 -6.89
C ALA A 15 12.57 6.95 -6.63
N SER A 16 13.73 6.81 -5.99
CA SER A 16 14.65 7.93 -5.75
C SER A 16 15.44 8.38 -7.00
N SER A 17 15.32 7.66 -8.11
CA SER A 17 16.10 7.92 -9.33
C SER A 17 15.54 9.06 -10.19
N HIS A 18 14.22 9.25 -10.20
CA HIS A 18 13.55 10.28 -11.00
C HIS A 18 12.12 10.54 -10.47
N PRO A 19 11.60 11.78 -10.49
CA PRO A 19 10.24 12.08 -9.99
C PRO A 19 9.12 11.26 -10.64
N HIS A 20 9.24 10.94 -11.94
CA HIS A 20 8.27 10.06 -12.62
C HIS A 20 8.29 8.63 -12.06
N GLU A 21 9.46 8.14 -11.64
CA GLU A 21 9.58 6.81 -11.04
C GLU A 21 9.02 6.81 -9.61
N ASP A 22 9.19 7.90 -8.86
CA ASP A 22 8.54 8.03 -7.56
C ASP A 22 7.01 7.98 -7.67
N TRP A 23 6.45 8.67 -8.67
CA TRP A 23 5.04 8.59 -8.98
C TRP A 23 4.61 7.17 -9.35
N ALA A 24 5.30 6.53 -10.31
CA ALA A 24 4.96 5.20 -10.80
C ALA A 24 5.03 4.15 -9.68
N GLU A 25 6.10 4.14 -8.91
CA GLU A 25 6.31 3.19 -7.81
C GLU A 25 5.31 3.42 -6.67
N THR A 26 4.97 4.68 -6.36
CA THR A 26 3.95 4.98 -5.34
C THR A 26 2.56 4.54 -5.80
N ALA A 27 2.20 4.78 -7.06
CA ALA A 27 0.92 4.35 -7.63
C ALA A 27 0.81 2.83 -7.69
N ALA A 28 1.85 2.15 -8.15
CA ALA A 28 1.90 0.69 -8.17
C ALA A 28 1.74 0.10 -6.75
N ASN A 29 2.43 0.68 -5.75
CA ASN A 29 2.31 0.22 -4.36
C ASN A 29 0.91 0.44 -3.77
N LEU A 30 0.27 1.58 -4.07
CA LEU A 30 -1.10 1.82 -3.64
C LEU A 30 -2.06 0.77 -4.22
N LEU A 31 -1.96 0.51 -5.53
CA LEU A 31 -2.79 -0.50 -6.19
C LEU A 31 -2.55 -1.88 -5.56
N HIS A 32 -1.28 -2.23 -5.33
CA HIS A 32 -0.93 -3.50 -4.69
C HIS A 32 -1.52 -3.63 -3.28
N LEU A 33 -1.49 -2.57 -2.46
CA LEU A 33 -2.13 -2.56 -1.13
C LEU A 33 -3.65 -2.73 -1.23
N THR A 34 -4.28 -2.08 -2.21
CA THR A 34 -5.72 -2.18 -2.49
C THR A 34 -6.08 -3.61 -2.88
N ASP A 35 -5.35 -4.19 -3.83
CA ASP A 35 -5.54 -5.55 -4.34
C ASP A 35 -5.34 -6.62 -3.24
N ILE A 36 -4.37 -6.42 -2.34
CA ILE A 36 -4.17 -7.31 -1.18
C ILE A 36 -5.38 -7.27 -0.26
N ALA A 37 -5.87 -6.08 0.08
CA ALA A 37 -7.00 -5.94 0.98
C ALA A 37 -8.29 -6.52 0.36
N ASP A 38 -8.53 -6.23 -0.92
CA ASP A 38 -9.65 -6.79 -1.69
C ASP A 38 -9.57 -8.32 -1.76
N SER A 39 -8.43 -8.86 -2.20
CA SER A 39 -8.24 -10.30 -2.37
C SER A 39 -8.38 -11.05 -1.05
N PHE A 40 -7.87 -10.49 0.05
CA PHE A 40 -8.05 -11.07 1.37
C PHE A 40 -9.53 -11.13 1.75
N ALA A 41 -10.28 -10.03 1.60
CA ALA A 41 -11.71 -9.99 1.89
C ALA A 41 -12.51 -10.96 0.98
N ALA A 42 -12.23 -10.95 -0.32
CA ALA A 42 -12.88 -11.80 -1.32
C ALA A 42 -12.62 -13.31 -1.10
N SER A 43 -11.48 -13.66 -0.50
CA SER A 43 -11.15 -15.05 -0.14
C SER A 43 -11.95 -15.59 1.06
N GLY A 44 -12.74 -14.76 1.74
CA GLY A 44 -13.49 -15.12 2.94
C GLY A 44 -12.63 -15.20 4.21
N LEU A 45 -11.37 -14.75 4.15
CA LEU A 45 -10.52 -14.59 5.33
C LEU A 45 -10.99 -13.40 6.16
N HIS A 46 -10.85 -13.52 7.48
CA HIS A 46 -11.26 -12.48 8.43
C HIS A 46 -10.06 -11.98 9.24
N ALA A 47 -10.03 -10.68 9.49
CA ALA A 47 -9.08 -10.02 10.37
C ALA A 47 -9.80 -8.91 11.15
N PRO A 48 -9.47 -8.64 12.42
CA PRO A 48 -10.15 -7.59 13.20
C PRO A 48 -10.09 -6.19 12.59
N VAL A 49 -9.08 -5.94 11.73
CA VAL A 49 -8.91 -4.66 11.02
C VAL A 49 -9.87 -4.51 9.84
N LEU A 50 -10.40 -5.62 9.31
CA LEU A 50 -11.33 -5.57 8.18
C LEU A 50 -12.68 -5.02 8.62
N PRO A 51 -13.33 -4.19 7.79
CA PRO A 51 -14.67 -3.73 8.06
C PRO A 51 -15.71 -4.86 7.94
N GLU A 52 -16.96 -4.54 8.30
CA GLU A 52 -18.09 -5.46 8.18
C GLU A 52 -18.33 -5.93 6.73
N SER A 53 -19.15 -6.97 6.59
CA SER A 53 -19.48 -7.60 5.30
C SER A 53 -19.93 -6.57 4.25
N GLY A 54 -19.37 -6.66 3.05
CA GLY A 54 -19.71 -5.79 1.92
C GLY A 54 -18.81 -4.56 1.77
N TRP A 55 -17.73 -4.45 2.54
CA TRP A 55 -16.68 -3.48 2.25
C TRP A 55 -15.95 -3.81 0.95
N ASP A 56 -15.77 -2.79 0.12
CA ASP A 56 -15.08 -2.83 -1.16
C ASP A 56 -13.83 -1.95 -1.06
N ALA A 57 -12.65 -2.56 -1.18
CA ALA A 57 -11.38 -1.87 -1.06
C ALA A 57 -11.17 -0.83 -2.17
N TYR A 58 -11.67 -1.06 -3.39
CA TYR A 58 -11.58 -0.13 -4.51
C TYR A 58 -12.54 1.06 -4.35
N ALA A 59 -13.62 0.90 -3.59
CA ALA A 59 -14.56 1.96 -3.26
C ALA A 59 -14.15 2.76 -2.01
N GLU A 60 -13.13 2.33 -1.25
CA GLU A 60 -12.70 3.02 -0.04
C GLU A 60 -12.28 4.46 -0.35
N THR A 61 -12.81 5.39 0.44
CA THR A 61 -12.64 6.81 0.20
C THR A 61 -11.58 7.44 1.08
N ASP A 62 -11.35 6.86 2.25
CA ASP A 62 -10.33 7.28 3.19
C ASP A 62 -9.01 6.55 2.90
N PRO A 63 -7.99 7.23 2.33
CA PRO A 63 -6.71 6.61 2.07
C PRO A 63 -6.03 6.10 3.34
N ALA A 64 -6.22 6.77 4.49
CA ALA A 64 -5.58 6.34 5.73
C ALA A 64 -6.15 5.00 6.20
N ARG A 65 -7.47 4.81 6.08
CA ARG A 65 -8.14 3.56 6.39
C ARG A 65 -7.69 2.43 5.47
N LEU A 66 -7.66 2.66 4.16
CA LEU A 66 -7.21 1.66 3.18
C LEU A 66 -5.77 1.21 3.43
N ILE A 67 -4.86 2.18 3.58
CA ILE A 67 -3.44 1.92 3.83
C ILE A 67 -3.26 1.18 5.17
N HIS A 68 -4.00 1.56 6.21
CA HIS A 68 -3.94 0.89 7.51
C HIS A 68 -4.38 -0.57 7.43
N ILE A 69 -5.54 -0.84 6.80
CA ILE A 69 -6.04 -2.21 6.60
C ILE A 69 -5.00 -3.06 5.86
N ALA A 70 -4.56 -2.60 4.70
CA ALA A 70 -3.62 -3.34 3.87
C ALA A 70 -2.26 -3.55 4.56
N ALA A 71 -1.74 -2.55 5.27
CA ALA A 71 -0.50 -2.67 6.04
C ALA A 71 -0.64 -3.70 7.19
N SER A 72 -1.76 -3.70 7.91
CA SER A 72 -2.02 -4.68 8.96
C SER A 72 -2.12 -6.11 8.42
N LEU A 73 -2.79 -6.29 7.27
CA LEU A 73 -2.88 -7.60 6.60
C LEU A 73 -1.52 -8.09 6.13
N THR A 74 -0.74 -7.24 5.45
CA THR A 74 0.61 -7.60 4.97
C THR A 74 1.57 -7.95 6.10
N ILE A 75 1.52 -7.25 7.24
CA ILE A 75 2.29 -7.62 8.44
C ILE A 75 1.92 -9.04 8.89
N GLY A 76 0.63 -9.35 9.00
CA GLY A 76 0.17 -10.69 9.37
C GLY A 76 0.64 -11.78 8.41
N ILE A 77 0.52 -11.54 7.10
CA ILE A 77 0.96 -12.51 6.08
C ILE A 77 2.49 -12.68 6.10
N ASN A 78 3.26 -11.60 6.24
CA ASN A 78 4.70 -11.68 6.40
C ASN A 78 5.10 -12.50 7.64
N HIS A 79 4.38 -12.35 8.76
CA HIS A 79 4.60 -13.20 9.94
C HIS A 79 4.38 -14.69 9.66
N VAL A 80 3.31 -15.04 8.92
CA VAL A 80 3.05 -16.43 8.50
C VAL A 80 4.18 -16.93 7.58
N ASN A 81 4.57 -16.15 6.58
CA ASN A 81 5.66 -16.51 5.65
C ASN A 81 6.97 -16.80 6.37
N ARG A 82 7.38 -15.93 7.30
CA ARG A 82 8.60 -16.12 8.09
C ARG A 82 8.56 -17.40 8.93
N SER A 83 7.39 -17.80 9.44
CA SER A 83 7.24 -19.06 10.19
C SER A 83 7.47 -20.31 9.32
N MET A 84 7.28 -20.17 8.01
CA MET A 84 7.57 -21.21 7.01
C MET A 84 8.98 -21.09 6.41
N GLY A 85 9.80 -20.15 6.88
CA GLY A 85 11.12 -19.87 6.31
C GLY A 85 11.11 -19.14 4.97
N LEU A 86 9.97 -18.53 4.60
CA LEU A 86 9.81 -17.74 3.39
C LEU A 86 10.09 -16.26 3.64
N SER A 87 10.50 -15.54 2.60
CA SER A 87 10.68 -14.08 2.63
C SER A 87 9.34 -13.34 2.76
N ASP A 88 9.41 -12.09 3.21
CA ASP A 88 8.28 -11.16 3.19
C ASP A 88 7.76 -10.99 1.76
N ILE A 89 6.45 -11.13 1.56
CA ILE A 89 5.82 -10.87 0.26
C ILE A 89 5.66 -9.36 0.02
N TYR A 90 5.57 -8.58 1.10
CA TYR A 90 5.50 -7.13 1.04
C TYR A 90 6.55 -6.55 2.00
N PRO A 91 7.81 -6.36 1.56
CA PRO A 91 8.94 -5.97 2.41
C PRO A 91 9.07 -4.44 2.59
N PHE A 92 8.09 -3.64 2.16
CA PHE A 92 8.20 -2.19 2.14
C PHE A 92 7.94 -1.57 3.51
N VAL A 93 8.78 -0.62 3.89
CA VAL A 93 8.60 0.21 5.09
C VAL A 93 7.90 1.49 4.70
N LEU A 94 6.68 1.66 5.17
CA LEU A 94 5.89 2.86 4.89
C LEU A 94 6.32 4.00 5.82
N SER A 95 7.34 4.76 5.42
CA SER A 95 7.74 5.98 6.14
C SER A 95 6.60 7.01 6.20
N PRO A 96 6.67 8.02 7.09
CA PRO A 96 5.68 9.11 7.10
C PRO A 96 5.58 9.84 5.75
N ALA A 97 6.68 9.94 5.00
CA ALA A 97 6.67 10.52 3.65
C ALA A 97 5.99 9.59 2.64
N ALA A 98 6.28 8.28 2.68
CA ALA A 98 5.63 7.29 1.83
C ALA A 98 4.11 7.26 2.07
N HIS A 99 3.66 7.30 3.33
CA HIS A 99 2.23 7.37 3.67
C HIS A 99 1.54 8.59 3.05
N ARG A 100 2.16 9.78 3.15
CA ARG A 100 1.60 11.00 2.52
C ARG A 100 1.51 10.88 1.01
N LYS A 101 2.51 10.27 0.37
CA LYS A 101 2.50 10.06 -1.08
C LYS A 101 1.44 9.05 -1.50
N LEU A 102 1.30 7.93 -0.79
CA LEU A 102 0.24 6.95 -1.05
C LEU A 102 -1.15 7.60 -0.92
N ALA A 103 -1.37 8.39 0.14
CA ALA A 103 -2.63 9.12 0.33
C ALA A 103 -2.90 10.12 -0.80
N PHE A 104 -1.88 10.87 -1.23
CA PHE A 104 -1.98 11.79 -2.37
C PHE A 104 -2.33 11.06 -3.66
N VAL A 105 -1.64 9.95 -3.98
CA VAL A 105 -1.90 9.16 -5.19
C VAL A 105 -3.31 8.59 -5.17
N HIS A 106 -3.77 8.11 -4.01
CA HIS A 106 -5.12 7.59 -3.84
C HIS A 106 -6.18 8.65 -4.16
N GLU A 107 -6.05 9.83 -3.57
CA GLU A 107 -6.96 10.95 -3.84
C GLU A 107 -6.91 11.37 -5.32
N TRP A 108 -5.72 11.42 -5.91
CA TRP A 108 -5.54 11.78 -7.31
C TRP A 108 -6.20 10.76 -8.26
N LEU A 109 -5.94 9.47 -8.09
CA LEU A 109 -6.49 8.41 -8.93
C LEU A 109 -8.01 8.32 -8.78
N ARG A 110 -8.55 8.45 -7.56
CA ARG A 110 -10.00 8.43 -7.32
C ARG A 110 -10.74 9.60 -7.98
N ARG A 111 -10.12 10.78 -8.07
CA ARG A 111 -10.71 11.92 -8.80
C ARG A 111 -10.79 11.68 -10.31
N GLY A 112 -9.97 10.78 -10.85
CA GLY A 112 -9.93 10.48 -12.28
C GLY A 112 -9.58 11.71 -13.15
N ALA A 113 -9.86 11.63 -14.45
CA ALA A 113 -9.53 12.67 -15.42
C ALA A 113 -10.35 13.98 -15.27
N LEU A 114 -11.32 14.03 -14.35
CA LEU A 114 -12.28 15.13 -14.23
C LEU A 114 -11.86 16.22 -13.22
N GLY A 115 -10.64 16.14 -12.66
CA GLY A 115 -10.06 17.01 -11.63
C GLY A 115 -10.75 18.37 -11.46
N ARG A 116 -11.72 18.43 -10.56
CA ARG A 116 -12.27 19.64 -9.96
C ARG A 116 -11.95 19.59 -8.47
#